data_AF-A0A957HBX7-F1
#
_entry.id   AF-A0A957HBX7-F1
#
_cell.length_a   1.000
_cell.length_b   1.000
_cell.length_c   1.000
_cell.angle_alpha   90.00
_cell.angle_beta   90.00
_cell.angle_gamma   90.00
#
_symmetry.space_group_name_H-M   'P 1'
#
loop_
_entity.id
_entity.type
_entity.pdbx_description
1 polymer ?
#
loop_
_entity_poly.entity_id
_entity_poly.type
_entity_poly.pdbx_seq_one_letter_code
_entity_poly.pdbx_strand_id
1 'polypeptide(L)'
;THQQLGLQSGLLISVPVPAEDGLDYAEIDQIIDVAAAEADAAGIHGAASTPWLLRRMVELSDGRTLKANTSLLANNGRTAAQIAVALSEI
;
A
#
# COMPACT_ATOMS: atom_id res chain seq x y z
N THR A 1 19.23 10.24 -17.83
CA THR A 1 18.07 9.87 -17.00
C THR A 1 17.24 8.84 -17.76
N HIS A 2 16.41 8.06 -17.06
CA HIS A 2 15.46 7.10 -17.68
C HIS A 2 14.72 7.70 -18.90
N GLN A 3 14.30 8.96 -18.77
CA GLN A 3 13.65 9.73 -19.85
C GLN A 3 14.58 10.08 -21.02
N GLN A 4 15.85 10.41 -20.77
CA GLN A 4 16.85 10.69 -21.82
C GLN A 4 17.18 9.47 -22.68
N LEU A 5 16.89 8.25 -22.21
CA LEU A 5 17.04 7.02 -22.98
C LEU A 5 15.85 6.76 -23.93
N GLY A 6 14.85 7.66 -23.98
CA GLY A 6 13.66 7.51 -24.84
C GLY A 6 12.66 6.47 -24.36
N LEU A 7 12.78 6.00 -23.11
CA LEU A 7 11.88 4.99 -22.54
C LEU A 7 10.55 5.64 -22.13
N GLN A 8 9.42 5.06 -22.58
CA GLN A 8 8.06 5.56 -22.28
C GLN A 8 7.40 4.86 -21.09
N SER A 9 8.19 4.29 -20.19
CA SER A 9 7.71 3.64 -18.97
C SER A 9 7.83 4.55 -17.75
N GLY A 10 7.00 4.29 -16.73
CA GLY A 10 7.15 4.91 -15.42
C GLY A 10 8.26 4.27 -14.59
N LEU A 11 8.68 4.96 -13.53
CA LEU A 11 9.54 4.41 -12.47
C LEU A 11 8.69 4.13 -11.23
N LEU A 12 8.77 2.93 -10.69
CA LEU A 12 8.12 2.55 -9.44
C LEU A 12 9.12 2.70 -8.30
N ILE A 13 8.81 3.58 -7.34
CA ILE A 13 9.59 3.78 -6.13
C ILE A 13 8.77 3.24 -4.96
N SER A 14 9.25 2.16 -4.34
CA SER A 14 8.64 1.60 -3.14
C SER A 14 9.14 2.32 -1.89
N VAL A 15 8.22 2.93 -1.15
CA VAL A 15 8.51 3.60 0.11
C VAL A 15 7.96 2.73 1.25
N PRO A 16 8.78 2.35 2.24
CA PRO A 16 8.29 1.55 3.35
C PRO A 16 7.36 2.37 4.25
N VAL A 17 6.45 1.67 4.93
CA VAL A 17 5.73 2.25 6.07
C VAL A 17 6.75 2.60 7.17
N PRO A 18 6.61 3.75 7.87
CA PRO A 18 7.43 4.05 9.04
C PRO A 18 7.40 2.90 10.05
N ALA A 19 8.56 2.56 10.62
CA ALA A 19 8.72 1.36 11.45
C ALA A 19 7.81 1.36 12.69
N GLU A 20 7.54 2.54 13.25
CA GLU A 20 6.66 2.76 14.40
C GLU A 20 5.17 2.48 14.11
N ASP A 21 4.77 2.50 12.85
CA ASP A 21 3.40 2.22 12.40
C ASP A 21 3.29 0.92 11.59
N GLY A 22 4.40 0.20 11.42
CA GLY A 22 4.43 -1.11 10.78
C GLY A 22 3.75 -2.18 11.63
N LEU A 23 3.18 -3.19 10.97
CA LEU A 23 2.69 -4.41 11.60
C LEU A 23 3.71 -5.53 11.42
N ASP A 24 3.64 -6.53 12.30
CA ASP A 24 4.42 -7.76 12.12
C ASP A 24 4.02 -8.48 10.83
N TYR A 25 4.99 -9.07 10.15
CA TYR A 25 4.76 -9.73 8.87
C TYR A 25 3.83 -10.94 9.01
N ALA A 26 4.03 -11.79 10.01
CA ALA A 26 3.20 -12.97 10.20
C ALA A 26 1.76 -12.58 10.58
N GLU A 27 1.61 -11.50 11.34
CA GLU A 27 0.31 -10.95 11.67
C GLU A 27 -0.46 -10.46 10.42
N ILE A 28 0.18 -9.64 9.56
CA ILE A 28 -0.51 -9.11 8.39
C ILE A 28 -0.83 -10.20 7.37
N ASP A 29 0.06 -11.18 7.21
CA ASP A 29 -0.14 -12.33 6.32
C ASP A 29 -1.36 -13.15 6.76
N GLN A 30 -1.47 -13.44 8.05
CA GLN A 30 -2.65 -14.13 8.60
C GLN A 30 -3.95 -13.34 8.39
N ILE A 31 -3.93 -12.02 8.57
CA ILE A 31 -5.10 -11.16 8.34
C ILE A 31 -5.51 -11.19 6.86
N ILE A 32 -4.55 -11.16 5.94
CA ILE A 32 -4.79 -11.22 4.50
C ILE A 32 -5.40 -12.57 4.13
N ASP A 33 -4.86 -13.68 4.64
CA ASP A 33 -5.36 -15.03 4.35
C ASP A 33 -6.81 -15.21 4.81
N VAL A 34 -7.12 -14.78 6.04
CA VAL A 34 -8.50 -14.84 6.57
C VAL A 34 -9.43 -14.00 5.71
N ALA A 35 -9.01 -12.79 5.35
CA ALA A 35 -9.80 -11.94 4.49
C ALA A 35 -10.01 -12.61 3.10
N ALA A 36 -8.95 -13.05 2.43
CA ALA A 36 -9.07 -13.69 1.11
C ALA A 36 -10.01 -14.91 1.13
N ALA A 37 -9.91 -15.77 2.15
CA ALA A 37 -10.78 -16.93 2.30
C ALA A 37 -12.26 -16.56 2.48
N GLU A 38 -12.55 -15.52 3.28
CA GLU A 38 -13.91 -15.01 3.45
C GLU A 38 -14.46 -14.35 2.16
N ALA A 39 -13.60 -13.66 1.38
CA ALA A 39 -13.99 -13.09 0.08
C ALA A 39 -14.42 -14.19 -0.90
N ASP A 40 -13.63 -15.27 -0.98
CA ASP A 40 -13.90 -16.41 -1.83
C ASP A 40 -15.19 -17.13 -1.40
N ALA A 41 -15.37 -17.36 -0.10
CA ALA A 41 -16.59 -17.96 0.44
C ALA A 41 -17.85 -17.11 0.15
N ALA A 42 -17.69 -15.78 0.08
CA ALA A 42 -18.76 -14.84 -0.26
C ALA A 42 -18.93 -14.60 -1.77
N GLY A 43 -18.11 -15.23 -2.63
CA GLY A 43 -18.16 -15.06 -4.08
C GLY A 43 -17.74 -13.66 -4.57
N ILE A 44 -16.87 -12.98 -3.82
CA ILE A 44 -16.44 -11.60 -4.10
C ILE A 44 -15.20 -11.61 -4.99
N HIS A 45 -15.38 -11.17 -6.23
CA HIS A 45 -14.34 -11.25 -7.25
C HIS A 45 -14.19 -9.93 -8.05
N GLY A 46 -13.09 -9.84 -8.80
CA GLY A 46 -12.82 -8.72 -9.69
C GLY A 46 -12.67 -7.40 -8.95
N ALA A 47 -13.29 -6.34 -9.48
CA ALA A 47 -13.18 -4.99 -8.91
C ALA A 47 -13.73 -4.88 -7.46
N ALA A 48 -14.56 -5.83 -7.02
CA ALA A 48 -15.11 -5.87 -5.67
C ALA A 48 -14.13 -6.41 -4.62
N SER A 49 -13.07 -7.12 -5.03
CA SER A 49 -12.14 -7.77 -4.10
C SER A 49 -11.33 -6.75 -3.29
N THR A 50 -10.75 -5.72 -3.91
CA THR A 50 -9.89 -4.75 -3.19
C THR A 50 -10.65 -3.96 -2.12
N PRO A 51 -11.82 -3.35 -2.40
CA PRO A 51 -12.58 -2.63 -1.37
C PRO A 51 -13.01 -3.55 -0.22
N TRP A 52 -13.35 -4.80 -0.53
CA TRP A 52 -13.74 -5.79 0.47
C TRP A 52 -12.54 -6.18 1.35
N LEU A 53 -11.40 -6.53 0.75
CA LEU A 53 -10.19 -6.95 1.47
C LEU A 53 -9.73 -5.86 2.43
N LEU A 54 -9.60 -4.62 1.94
CA LEU A 54 -9.16 -3.50 2.75
C LEU A 54 -10.10 -3.25 3.94
N ARG A 55 -11.42 -3.27 3.71
CA ARG A 55 -12.39 -3.14 4.80
C ARG A 55 -12.22 -4.27 5.82
N ARG A 56 -12.09 -5.51 5.36
CA ARG A 56 -12.02 -6.65 6.25
C ARG A 56 -10.74 -6.66 7.08
N MET A 57 -9.62 -6.30 6.48
CA MET A 57 -8.34 -6.13 7.18
C MET A 57 -8.43 -5.07 8.29
N VAL A 58 -9.21 -4.00 8.10
CA VAL A 58 -9.45 -2.99 9.15
C VAL A 58 -10.23 -3.59 10.31
N GLU A 59 -11.28 -4.36 10.03
CA GLU A 59 -12.09 -5.03 11.05
C GLU A 59 -11.28 -6.07 11.84
N LEU A 60 -10.50 -6.93 11.15
CA LEU A 60 -9.70 -7.99 11.77
C LEU A 60 -8.53 -7.47 12.62
N SER A 61 -8.00 -6.29 12.27
CA SER A 61 -6.85 -5.69 12.95
C SER A 61 -7.22 -4.69 14.04
N ASP A 62 -8.52 -4.48 14.29
CA ASP A 62 -9.03 -3.42 15.15
C ASP A 62 -8.50 -2.03 14.74
N GLY A 63 -8.55 -1.73 13.44
CA GLY A 63 -8.14 -0.45 12.87
C GLY A 63 -6.63 -0.25 12.66
N ARG A 64 -5.77 -1.17 13.10
CA ARG A 64 -4.31 -1.01 12.98
C ARG A 64 -3.83 -0.97 11.53
N THR A 65 -4.42 -1.74 10.63
CA THR A 65 -4.10 -1.67 9.19
C THR A 65 -4.47 -0.32 8.57
N LEU A 66 -5.57 0.31 9.00
CA LEU A 66 -5.94 1.66 8.56
C LEU A 66 -4.93 2.70 9.03
N LYS A 67 -4.47 2.58 10.28
CA LYS A 67 -3.43 3.45 10.84
C LYS A 67 -2.14 3.34 10.03
N ALA A 68 -1.65 2.12 9.81
CA ALA A 68 -0.45 1.86 9.02
C ALA A 68 -0.56 2.40 7.58
N ASN A 69 -1.71 2.18 6.92
CA ASN A 69 -1.94 2.66 5.57
C ASN A 69 -2.00 4.20 5.50
N THR A 70 -2.56 4.86 6.52
CA THR A 70 -2.57 6.33 6.61
C THR A 70 -1.17 6.89 6.80
N SER A 71 -0.37 6.26 7.66
CA SER A 71 1.05 6.63 7.88
C SER A 71 1.87 6.45 6.61
N LEU A 72 1.70 5.32 5.91
CA LEU A 72 2.30 5.04 4.61
C LEU A 72 1.90 6.10 3.57
N LEU A 73 0.62 6.47 3.48
CA LEU A 73 0.15 7.50 2.55
C LEU A 73 0.84 8.85 2.79
N ALA A 74 0.96 9.27 4.06
CA ALA A 74 1.66 10.49 4.41
C ALA A 74 3.17 10.42 4.07
N ASN A 75 3.81 9.26 4.30
CA ASN A 75 5.20 9.05 3.96
C ASN A 75 5.46 9.04 2.44
N ASN A 76 4.54 8.45 1.67
CA ASN A 76 4.54 8.49 0.21
C ASN A 76 4.45 9.93 -0.29
N GLY A 77 3.53 10.74 0.26
CA GLY A 77 3.39 12.15 -0.09
C GLY A 77 4.66 12.96 0.17
N ARG A 78 5.29 12.77 1.33
CA ARG A 78 6.57 13.42 1.67
C ARG A 78 7.68 13.03 0.70
N THR A 79 7.85 11.74 0.45
CA THR A 79 8.90 11.23 -0.44
C THR A 79 8.68 11.69 -1.89
N ALA A 80 7.43 11.66 -2.37
CA ALA A 80 7.07 12.15 -3.69
C ALA A 80 7.39 13.66 -3.85
N ALA A 81 7.11 14.48 -2.83
CA ALA A 81 7.45 15.90 -2.85
C ALA A 81 8.97 16.13 -2.93
N GLN A 82 9.77 15.37 -2.17
CA GLN A 82 11.23 15.45 -2.24
C GLN A 82 11.76 15.07 -3.63
N ILE A 83 11.22 14.00 -4.24
CA ILE A 83 11.56 13.59 -5.61
C ILE A 83 11.19 14.69 -6.61
N ALA A 84 9.99 15.30 -6.48
CA ALA A 84 9.55 16.36 -7.38
C ALA A 84 10.45 17.60 -7.33
N VAL A 85 10.87 18.03 -6.13
CA VAL A 85 11.82 19.14 -5.97
C VAL A 85 13.16 18.79 -6.61
N ALA A 86 13.74 17.62 -6.29
CA ALA A 86 15.01 17.20 -6.87
C ALA A 86 14.97 17.09 -8.40
N LEU A 87 13.84 16.64 -8.98
CA LEU A 87 13.65 16.61 -10.43
C LEU A 87 13.49 17.99 -11.06
N SER A 88 13.01 19.00 -10.32
CA SER A 88 12.88 20.37 -10.83
C SER A 88 14.23 21.09 -10.95
N GLU A 89 15.27 20.56 -10.34
CA GLU A 89 16.63 21.10 -10.33
C GLU A 89 17.55 20.45 -11.38
N ILE A 90 17.05 19.47 -12.16
CA ILE A 90 17.79 18.67 -13.15
C ILE A 90 17.33 19.02 -14.57
#